data_AF-A0A059KS41-F1
#
_entry.id   AF-A0A059KS41-F1
#
_cell.length_a   1.000
_cell.length_b   1.000
_cell.length_c   1.000
_cell.angle_alpha   90.00
_cell.angle_beta   90.00
_cell.angle_gamma   90.00
#
_symmetry.space_group_name_H-M   'P 1'
#
loop_
_entity.id
_entity.type
_entity.pdbx_description
1 polymer ?
#
loop_
_entity_poly.entity_id
_entity_poly.type
_entity_poly.pdbx_seq_one_letter_code
_entity_poly.pdbx_strand_id
1 'polypeptide(L)'
;MKYIGQVQLATHLVKAVHPDPPVRMATNLLVRPQDMHALQEVGSHVLGEDFDLDATGNGAVNKKVADLAAVLMATRFESRSLLDHLQAGDEDIGLAFGLRAEQTALLADITGQRCPTPASHRKLKQLYWLTGTDALDDEHYHLLAPLYATSLAHRVFKRLRTERFGDAVQEAQNARKAGQFHERPIRIWPHLAEQNLGGTKPQNISQLNSERRGSNFLLASLPPQWRSRDVVPLLQTETLFHRFGRRPEVRRLVRELRSFLATQPPRNKETRDTRDDLADELNDQFLLFSAEMRELPPGWSDVPECRLPDCERAFLDRSPGCLRNDWQHELAGRYANWLNAQLGASDALKMGDAEHAHWRRDLLEALADHEQELNHAD
;
A
#
# COMPACT_ATOMS: atom_id res chain seq x y z
N MET A 1 -24.00 -38.88 4.77
CA MET A 1 -25.35 -38.32 4.51
C MET A 1 -25.87 -37.39 5.60
N LYS A 2 -26.05 -37.82 6.87
CA LYS A 2 -26.68 -37.00 7.95
C LYS A 2 -26.16 -35.56 8.15
N TYR A 3 -24.89 -35.29 7.80
CA TYR A 3 -24.25 -33.99 8.01
C TYR A 3 -24.25 -33.07 6.78
N ILE A 4 -24.72 -33.53 5.61
CA ILE A 4 -24.70 -32.73 4.37
C ILE A 4 -25.58 -31.48 4.53
N GLY A 5 -26.75 -31.61 5.16
CA GLY A 5 -27.64 -30.47 5.45
C GLY A 5 -27.14 -29.51 6.55
N GLN A 6 -25.98 -29.77 7.16
CA GLN A 6 -25.32 -28.88 8.13
C GLN A 6 -24.18 -28.05 7.51
N VAL A 7 -23.84 -28.33 6.26
CA VAL A 7 -22.75 -27.68 5.53
C VAL A 7 -23.33 -27.02 4.28
N GLN A 8 -22.78 -25.86 3.93
CA GLN A 8 -23.08 -25.16 2.69
C GLN A 8 -21.78 -24.94 1.93
N LEU A 9 -21.82 -25.26 0.63
CA LEU A 9 -20.77 -24.90 -0.32
C LEU A 9 -20.92 -23.44 -0.72
N ALA A 10 -19.82 -22.71 -0.79
CA ALA A 10 -19.84 -21.29 -1.12
C ALA A 10 -18.51 -20.83 -1.72
N THR A 11 -18.60 -19.77 -2.52
CA THR A 11 -17.47 -19.00 -3.06
C THR A 11 -17.31 -17.67 -2.31
N HIS A 12 -18.41 -17.19 -1.71
CA HIS A 12 -18.48 -15.99 -0.91
C HIS A 12 -19.11 -16.29 0.45
N LEU A 13 -18.38 -15.98 1.52
CA LEU A 13 -18.71 -16.38 2.90
C LEU A 13 -19.02 -15.20 3.80
N VAL A 14 -20.00 -15.37 4.68
CA VAL A 14 -20.30 -14.43 5.77
C VAL A 14 -19.38 -14.60 6.96
N LYS A 15 -18.95 -15.84 7.26
CA LYS A 15 -18.20 -16.15 8.49
C LYS A 15 -16.80 -15.54 8.55
N ALA A 16 -16.25 -15.15 7.41
CA ALA A 16 -14.97 -14.46 7.34
C ALA A 16 -15.07 -12.98 7.78
N VAL A 17 -16.26 -12.38 7.71
CA VAL A 17 -16.52 -11.04 8.26
C VAL A 17 -16.68 -11.11 9.78
N HIS A 18 -17.50 -12.05 10.26
CA HIS A 18 -17.66 -12.34 11.68
C HIS A 18 -17.98 -13.83 11.87
N PRO A 19 -17.38 -14.54 12.84
CA PRO A 19 -17.53 -16.00 12.98
C PRO A 19 -18.92 -16.48 13.44
N ASP A 20 -19.63 -15.68 14.22
CA ASP A 20 -20.91 -16.06 14.86
C ASP A 20 -22.07 -16.49 13.96
N PRO A 21 -22.36 -15.83 12.81
CA PRO A 21 -23.57 -16.10 12.04
C PRO A 21 -23.63 -17.58 11.61
N PRO A 22 -24.69 -18.31 12.00
CA PRO A 22 -24.86 -19.68 11.54
C PRO A 22 -25.31 -19.70 10.08
N VAL A 23 -24.97 -20.78 9.40
CA VAL A 23 -25.21 -20.98 7.95
C VAL A 23 -26.69 -20.88 7.55
N ARG A 24 -27.62 -21.11 8.48
CA ARG A 24 -29.07 -21.00 8.24
C ARG A 24 -29.65 -19.60 8.41
N MET A 25 -28.94 -18.70 9.09
CA MET A 25 -29.42 -17.34 9.40
C MET A 25 -28.79 -16.26 8.52
N ALA A 26 -27.73 -16.59 7.77
CA ALA A 26 -27.05 -15.66 6.90
C ALA A 26 -26.73 -16.34 5.57
N THR A 27 -26.92 -15.60 4.48
CA THR A 27 -26.75 -16.12 3.13
C THR A 27 -25.28 -16.21 2.75
N ASN A 28 -24.79 -17.43 2.51
CA ASN A 28 -23.55 -17.64 1.77
C ASN A 28 -23.89 -17.87 0.30
N LEU A 29 -23.05 -17.35 -0.60
CA LEU A 29 -23.30 -17.44 -2.04
C LEU A 29 -22.33 -18.40 -2.71
N LEU A 30 -22.90 -19.24 -3.55
CA LEU A 30 -22.18 -20.07 -4.51
C LEU A 30 -22.46 -19.49 -5.90
N VAL A 31 -21.54 -18.69 -6.41
CA VAL A 31 -21.61 -18.11 -7.76
C VAL A 31 -20.33 -18.53 -8.47
N ARG A 32 -20.46 -19.17 -9.63
CA ARG A 32 -19.28 -19.58 -10.38
C ARG A 32 -18.67 -18.33 -11.03
N PRO A 33 -17.34 -18.16 -10.99
CA PRO A 33 -16.66 -17.01 -11.61
C PRO A 33 -17.04 -16.77 -13.08
N GLN A 34 -17.24 -17.85 -13.85
CA GLN A 34 -17.65 -17.82 -15.25
C GLN A 34 -19.05 -17.22 -15.50
N ASP A 35 -19.93 -17.29 -14.49
CA ASP A 35 -21.31 -16.79 -14.60
C ASP A 35 -21.38 -15.30 -14.16
N MET A 36 -20.27 -14.74 -13.66
CA MET A 36 -20.19 -13.35 -13.23
C MET A 36 -19.92 -12.42 -14.42
N HIS A 37 -20.44 -11.20 -14.34
CA HIS A 37 -20.14 -10.18 -15.33
C HIS A 37 -18.64 -9.83 -15.32
N ALA A 38 -18.04 -9.79 -16.51
CA ALA A 38 -16.66 -9.35 -16.65
C ALA A 38 -16.56 -7.84 -16.46
N LEU A 39 -15.82 -7.43 -15.43
CA LEU A 39 -15.49 -6.04 -15.14
C LEU A 39 -14.05 -5.73 -15.59
N GLN A 40 -13.73 -4.45 -15.76
CA GLN A 40 -12.37 -4.01 -16.09
C GLN A 40 -11.41 -4.20 -14.91
N GLU A 41 -11.92 -4.06 -13.70
CA GLU A 41 -11.21 -4.28 -12.45
C GLU A 41 -10.98 -5.77 -12.19
N VAL A 42 -9.95 -6.09 -11.39
CA VAL A 42 -9.66 -7.48 -11.00
C VAL A 42 -10.56 -7.89 -9.84
N GLY A 43 -11.35 -8.95 -10.05
CA GLY A 43 -12.26 -9.52 -9.07
C GLY A 43 -12.33 -11.05 -9.13
N SER A 44 -13.31 -11.63 -8.44
CA SER A 44 -13.52 -13.09 -8.42
C SER A 44 -13.92 -13.65 -9.78
N HIS A 45 -14.46 -12.84 -10.70
CA HIS A 45 -14.82 -13.23 -12.07
C HIS A 45 -13.63 -13.69 -12.91
N VAL A 46 -12.42 -13.22 -12.61
CA VAL A 46 -11.21 -13.54 -13.39
C VAL A 46 -10.73 -14.98 -13.20
N LEU A 47 -11.24 -15.68 -12.17
CA LEU A 47 -10.83 -17.07 -11.88
C LEU A 47 -11.25 -18.08 -12.96
N GLY A 48 -12.31 -17.80 -13.74
CA GLY A 48 -12.83 -18.72 -14.74
C GLY A 48 -13.18 -20.10 -14.17
N GLU A 49 -12.64 -21.16 -14.78
CA GLU A 49 -12.80 -22.55 -14.31
C GLU A 49 -11.82 -22.94 -13.18
N ASP A 50 -10.75 -22.17 -12.96
CA ASP A 50 -9.70 -22.43 -11.96
C ASP A 50 -10.07 -21.81 -10.60
N PHE A 51 -11.11 -22.35 -9.95
CA PHE A 51 -11.51 -21.92 -8.62
C PHE A 51 -11.74 -23.09 -7.66
N ASP A 52 -11.33 -22.89 -6.41
CA ASP A 52 -11.58 -23.82 -5.32
C ASP A 52 -12.91 -23.48 -4.62
N LEU A 53 -13.73 -24.49 -4.39
CA LEU A 53 -14.96 -24.37 -3.61
C LEU A 53 -14.68 -24.43 -2.12
N ASP A 54 -15.30 -23.53 -1.37
CA ASP A 54 -15.23 -23.55 0.08
C ASP A 54 -16.48 -24.20 0.69
N ALA A 55 -16.33 -24.73 1.90
CA ALA A 55 -17.41 -25.31 2.67
C ALA A 55 -17.46 -24.69 4.07
N THR A 56 -18.64 -24.24 4.48
CA THR A 56 -18.88 -23.66 5.81
C THR A 56 -20.05 -24.34 6.51
N GLY A 57 -20.01 -24.39 7.85
CA GLY A 57 -20.99 -25.12 8.65
C GLY A 57 -20.33 -25.78 9.85
N ASN A 58 -20.41 -27.11 9.88
CA ASN A 58 -19.81 -27.93 10.92
C ASN A 58 -18.33 -28.22 10.60
N GLY A 59 -17.42 -27.60 11.36
CA GLY A 59 -15.96 -27.68 11.15
C GLY A 59 -15.40 -29.11 11.03
N ALA A 60 -15.98 -30.08 11.73
CA ALA A 60 -15.54 -31.48 11.67
C ALA A 60 -15.87 -32.19 10.33
N VAL A 61 -16.82 -31.65 9.56
CA VAL A 61 -17.39 -32.30 8.37
C VAL A 61 -17.21 -31.46 7.10
N ASN A 62 -16.87 -30.18 7.23
CA ASN A 62 -16.63 -29.27 6.11
C ASN A 62 -15.70 -29.88 5.05
N LYS A 63 -14.55 -30.44 5.47
CA LYS A 63 -13.59 -31.07 4.54
C LYS A 63 -14.21 -32.23 3.75
N LYS A 64 -14.91 -33.14 4.42
CA LYS A 64 -15.52 -34.31 3.78
C LYS A 64 -16.61 -33.93 2.77
N VAL A 65 -17.37 -32.88 3.06
CA VAL A 65 -18.42 -32.39 2.14
C VAL A 65 -17.80 -31.67 0.95
N ALA A 66 -16.76 -30.85 1.18
CA ALA A 66 -16.02 -30.22 0.10
C ALA A 66 -15.38 -31.26 -0.84
N ASP A 67 -14.70 -32.26 -0.28
CA ASP A 67 -14.07 -33.34 -1.04
C ASP A 67 -15.12 -34.14 -1.84
N LEU A 68 -16.25 -34.47 -1.22
CA LEU A 68 -17.35 -35.14 -1.91
C LEU A 68 -17.89 -34.30 -3.06
N ALA A 69 -18.15 -33.01 -2.83
CA ALA A 69 -18.65 -32.11 -3.84
C ALA A 69 -17.67 -31.97 -5.02
N ALA A 70 -16.37 -31.84 -4.73
CA ALA A 70 -15.33 -31.79 -5.75
C ALA A 70 -15.30 -33.06 -6.62
N VAL A 71 -15.43 -34.25 -6.01
CA VAL A 71 -15.49 -35.53 -6.74
C VAL A 71 -16.74 -35.59 -7.63
N LEU A 72 -17.91 -35.19 -7.12
CA LEU A 72 -19.16 -35.18 -7.89
C LEU A 72 -19.10 -34.21 -9.09
N MET A 73 -18.41 -33.08 -8.95
CA MET A 73 -18.24 -32.09 -10.02
C MET A 73 -17.15 -32.47 -11.03
N ALA A 74 -16.05 -33.08 -10.59
CA ALA A 74 -14.95 -33.46 -11.46
C ALA A 74 -15.23 -34.73 -12.29
N THR A 75 -16.00 -35.67 -11.73
CA THR A 75 -16.32 -36.93 -12.40
C THR A 75 -17.33 -36.66 -13.51
N ARG A 76 -16.93 -36.89 -14.76
CA ARG A 76 -17.80 -36.74 -15.93
C ARG A 76 -18.28 -38.09 -16.46
N PHE A 77 -19.55 -38.16 -16.79
CA PHE A 77 -20.17 -39.28 -17.50
C PHE A 77 -20.99 -38.70 -18.67
N GLU A 78 -20.75 -39.20 -19.89
CA GLU A 78 -21.44 -38.71 -21.11
C GLU A 78 -21.43 -37.17 -21.26
N SER A 79 -20.25 -36.56 -21.03
CA SER A 79 -20.02 -35.12 -21.17
C SER A 79 -20.74 -34.22 -20.15
N ARG A 80 -21.48 -34.77 -19.17
CA ARG A 80 -22.06 -34.04 -18.03
C ARG A 80 -21.36 -34.44 -16.73
N SER A 81 -21.40 -33.56 -15.72
CA SER A 81 -20.86 -33.92 -14.41
C SER A 81 -21.81 -34.88 -13.70
N LEU A 82 -21.28 -35.69 -12.79
CA LEU A 82 -22.10 -36.61 -11.99
C LEU A 82 -23.08 -35.84 -11.09
N LEU A 83 -22.73 -34.62 -10.68
CA LEU A 83 -23.66 -33.71 -10.00
C LEU A 83 -24.84 -33.29 -10.89
N ASP A 84 -24.60 -32.99 -12.17
CA ASP A 84 -25.66 -32.58 -13.09
C ASP A 84 -26.67 -33.72 -13.31
N HIS A 85 -26.18 -34.96 -13.42
CA HIS A 85 -27.04 -36.13 -13.53
C HIS A 85 -27.82 -36.42 -12.24
N LEU A 86 -27.20 -36.23 -11.07
CA LEU A 86 -27.90 -36.29 -9.78
C LEU A 86 -29.00 -35.22 -9.68
N GLN A 87 -28.74 -34.00 -10.18
CA GLN A 87 -29.73 -32.92 -10.23
C GLN A 87 -30.84 -33.16 -11.25
N ALA A 88 -30.55 -33.89 -12.33
CA ALA A 88 -31.55 -34.33 -13.30
C ALA A 88 -32.47 -35.46 -12.78
N GLY A 89 -32.15 -36.05 -11.61
CA GLY A 89 -32.94 -37.10 -10.99
C GLY A 89 -32.72 -38.48 -11.62
N ASP A 90 -31.52 -38.75 -12.14
CA ASP A 90 -31.18 -40.05 -12.72
C ASP A 90 -31.19 -41.17 -11.66
N GLU A 91 -32.12 -42.13 -11.83
CA GLU A 91 -32.30 -43.26 -10.91
C GLU A 91 -31.14 -44.25 -10.98
N ASP A 92 -30.47 -44.36 -12.14
CA ASP A 92 -29.38 -45.32 -12.36
C ASP A 92 -28.16 -44.97 -11.51
N ILE A 93 -27.92 -43.68 -11.26
CA ILE A 93 -26.86 -43.22 -10.37
C ILE A 93 -27.18 -43.61 -8.92
N GLY A 94 -28.43 -43.44 -8.49
CA GLY A 94 -28.88 -43.88 -7.16
C GLY A 94 -28.64 -45.36 -6.95
N LEU A 95 -28.95 -46.19 -7.96
CA LEU A 95 -28.73 -47.63 -7.95
C LEU A 95 -27.25 -47.99 -7.97
N ALA A 96 -26.44 -47.33 -8.80
CA ALA A 96 -25.00 -47.58 -8.90
C ALA A 96 -24.25 -47.33 -7.59
N PHE A 97 -24.65 -46.32 -6.83
CA PHE A 97 -24.10 -46.02 -5.50
C PHE A 97 -24.78 -46.80 -4.36
N GLY A 98 -25.84 -47.58 -4.64
CA GLY A 98 -26.62 -48.29 -3.62
C GLY A 98 -27.34 -47.36 -2.65
N LEU A 99 -27.73 -46.17 -3.10
CA LEU A 99 -28.34 -45.12 -2.29
C LEU A 99 -29.87 -45.18 -2.36
N ARG A 100 -30.53 -44.77 -1.27
CA ARG A 100 -31.99 -44.58 -1.26
C ARG A 100 -32.36 -43.25 -1.89
N ALA A 101 -33.59 -43.12 -2.40
CA ALA A 101 -34.10 -41.89 -3.03
C ALA A 101 -33.85 -40.61 -2.18
N GLU A 102 -34.09 -40.68 -0.86
CA GLU A 102 -33.81 -39.56 0.06
C GLU A 102 -32.31 -39.16 0.11
N GLN A 103 -31.41 -40.14 0.00
CA GLN A 103 -29.97 -39.90 0.03
C GLN A 103 -29.48 -39.34 -1.30
N THR A 104 -30.04 -39.81 -2.41
CA THR A 104 -29.79 -39.27 -3.75
C THR A 104 -30.25 -37.81 -3.84
N ALA A 105 -31.45 -37.49 -3.35
CA ALA A 105 -31.96 -36.13 -3.28
C ALA A 105 -31.07 -35.20 -2.42
N LEU A 106 -30.57 -35.69 -1.28
CA LEU A 106 -29.66 -34.91 -0.43
C LEU A 106 -28.30 -34.64 -1.11
N LEU A 107 -27.82 -35.56 -1.95
CA LEU A 107 -26.61 -35.35 -2.75
C LEU A 107 -26.85 -34.39 -3.92
N ALA A 108 -28.00 -34.47 -4.58
CA ALA A 108 -28.38 -33.54 -5.63
C ALA A 108 -28.43 -32.08 -5.11
N ASP A 109 -28.90 -31.91 -3.87
CA ASP A 109 -28.99 -30.62 -3.18
C ASP A 109 -27.69 -30.22 -2.42
N ILE A 110 -26.53 -30.82 -2.74
CA ILE A 110 -25.27 -30.50 -2.06
C ILE A 110 -24.83 -29.05 -2.27
N THR A 111 -25.17 -28.47 -3.43
CA THR A 111 -24.91 -27.07 -3.80
C THR A 111 -26.03 -26.11 -3.40
N GLY A 112 -27.12 -26.62 -2.84
CA GLY A 112 -28.28 -25.82 -2.45
C GLY A 112 -27.98 -24.81 -1.36
N GLN A 113 -28.68 -23.66 -1.42
CA GLN A 113 -28.63 -22.68 -0.34
C GLN A 113 -29.29 -23.26 0.92
N ARG A 114 -28.63 -23.09 2.08
CA ARG A 114 -29.15 -23.56 3.37
C ARG A 114 -29.97 -22.49 4.11
N CYS A 115 -29.90 -21.25 3.65
CA CYS A 115 -30.71 -20.16 4.15
C CYS A 115 -31.95 -20.05 3.25
N PRO A 116 -33.17 -20.17 3.80
CA PRO A 116 -34.41 -20.23 3.01
C PRO A 116 -34.77 -18.89 2.35
N THR A 117 -34.33 -17.79 2.94
CA THR A 117 -34.55 -16.43 2.46
C THR A 117 -33.24 -15.65 2.50
N PRO A 118 -32.94 -14.78 1.50
CA PRO A 118 -31.77 -13.92 1.55
C PRO A 118 -31.76 -13.09 2.84
N ALA A 119 -30.77 -13.31 3.69
CA ALA A 119 -30.68 -12.72 5.02
C ALA A 119 -29.24 -12.28 5.33
N SER A 120 -29.14 -11.09 5.89
CA SER A 120 -27.92 -10.59 6.53
C SER A 120 -28.04 -10.71 8.05
N HIS A 121 -26.95 -10.45 8.77
CA HIS A 121 -26.88 -10.51 10.22
C HIS A 121 -26.34 -9.19 10.77
N ARG A 122 -26.77 -8.79 11.98
CA ARG A 122 -26.39 -7.50 12.60
C ARG A 122 -24.88 -7.25 12.72
N LYS A 123 -24.09 -8.33 12.74
CA LYS A 123 -22.62 -8.30 12.88
C LYS A 123 -21.89 -8.27 11.54
N LEU A 124 -22.62 -8.35 10.43
CA LEU A 124 -22.06 -8.22 9.08
C LEU A 124 -21.97 -6.75 8.69
N LYS A 125 -21.15 -6.47 7.68
CA LYS A 125 -21.03 -5.12 7.13
C LYS A 125 -22.19 -4.88 6.17
N GLN A 126 -22.83 -3.74 6.33
CA GLN A 126 -23.89 -3.24 5.46
C GLN A 126 -23.55 -1.78 5.14
N LEU A 127 -23.54 -1.46 3.85
CA LEU A 127 -23.09 -0.18 3.33
C LEU A 127 -24.22 0.44 2.50
N TYR A 128 -24.57 1.69 2.78
CA TYR A 128 -25.46 2.44 1.90
C TYR A 128 -24.68 2.96 0.70
N TRP A 129 -25.22 2.74 -0.49
CA TRP A 129 -24.65 3.20 -1.75
C TRP A 129 -25.68 4.05 -2.48
N LEU A 130 -25.35 5.33 -2.66
CA LEU A 130 -26.22 6.27 -3.37
C LEU A 130 -26.25 5.91 -4.86
N THR A 131 -27.43 5.59 -5.37
CA THR A 131 -27.67 5.30 -6.80
C THR A 131 -28.47 6.41 -7.49
N GLY A 132 -29.24 7.19 -6.72
CA GLY A 132 -29.98 8.34 -7.21
C GLY A 132 -29.21 9.66 -7.13
N THR A 133 -29.94 10.76 -7.32
CA THR A 133 -29.38 12.12 -7.34
C THR A 133 -29.51 12.86 -6.01
N ASP A 134 -30.46 12.45 -5.16
CA ASP A 134 -30.72 13.12 -3.88
C ASP A 134 -30.20 12.26 -2.72
N ALA A 135 -29.28 12.85 -1.94
CA ALA A 135 -28.67 12.20 -0.78
C ALA A 135 -29.57 12.23 0.48
N LEU A 136 -30.68 12.98 0.45
CA LEU A 136 -31.62 13.09 1.57
C LEU A 136 -32.80 12.11 1.47
N ASP A 137 -32.97 11.43 0.34
CA ASP A 137 -34.03 10.47 0.10
C ASP A 137 -33.53 9.03 0.29
N ASP A 138 -34.15 8.31 1.22
CA ASP A 138 -33.82 6.91 1.51
C ASP A 138 -34.06 5.99 0.30
N GLU A 139 -35.00 6.31 -0.60
CA GLU A 139 -35.29 5.50 -1.80
C GLU A 139 -34.14 5.53 -2.83
N HIS A 140 -33.24 6.51 -2.73
CA HIS A 140 -32.08 6.64 -3.61
C HIS A 140 -30.85 5.87 -3.14
N TYR A 141 -30.96 5.08 -2.07
CA TYR A 141 -29.87 4.26 -1.57
C TYR A 141 -30.11 2.77 -1.78
N HIS A 142 -29.09 2.08 -2.27
CA HIS A 142 -29.01 0.62 -2.24
C HIS A 142 -28.21 0.16 -1.02
N LEU A 143 -28.74 -0.83 -0.29
CA LEU A 143 -28.02 -1.46 0.80
C LEU A 143 -27.15 -2.61 0.28
N LEU A 144 -25.83 -2.40 0.27
CA LEU A 144 -24.85 -3.39 -0.14
C LEU A 144 -24.36 -4.20 1.07
N ALA A 145 -24.41 -5.52 0.98
CA ALA A 145 -23.88 -6.44 1.98
C ALA A 145 -22.67 -7.20 1.38
N PRO A 146 -21.44 -6.66 1.47
CA PRO A 146 -20.27 -7.30 0.90
C PRO A 146 -19.97 -8.63 1.61
N LEU A 147 -19.81 -9.68 0.82
CA LEU A 147 -19.41 -11.01 1.27
C LEU A 147 -17.91 -11.22 1.01
N TYR A 148 -17.27 -12.04 1.85
CA TYR A 148 -15.85 -12.33 1.68
C TYR A 148 -15.63 -13.37 0.58
N ALA A 149 -14.95 -12.98 -0.50
CA ALA A 149 -14.60 -13.85 -1.62
C ALA A 149 -13.48 -14.85 -1.23
N THR A 150 -13.87 -15.98 -0.64
CA THR A 150 -12.92 -16.96 -0.10
C THR A 150 -12.12 -17.68 -1.19
N SER A 151 -12.76 -18.00 -2.33
CA SER A 151 -12.10 -18.65 -3.46
C SER A 151 -11.00 -17.76 -4.07
N LEU A 152 -11.28 -16.46 -4.23
CA LEU A 152 -10.30 -15.48 -4.70
C LEU A 152 -9.14 -15.34 -3.71
N ALA A 153 -9.47 -15.16 -2.42
CA ALA A 153 -8.46 -15.06 -1.37
C ALA A 153 -7.56 -16.31 -1.30
N HIS A 154 -8.13 -17.50 -1.50
CA HIS A 154 -7.36 -18.75 -1.54
C HIS A 154 -6.41 -18.83 -2.74
N ARG A 155 -6.87 -18.40 -3.93
CA ARG A 155 -6.02 -18.35 -5.13
C ARG A 155 -4.84 -17.40 -4.97
N VAL A 156 -5.08 -16.21 -4.43
CA VAL A 156 -4.04 -15.23 -4.10
C VAL A 156 -3.08 -15.80 -3.06
N PHE A 157 -3.60 -16.42 -2.00
CA PHE A 157 -2.78 -17.04 -0.97
C PHE A 157 -1.87 -18.16 -1.50
N LYS A 158 -2.41 -19.09 -2.30
CA LYS A 158 -1.63 -20.15 -2.97
C LYS A 158 -0.51 -19.54 -3.81
N ARG A 159 -0.83 -18.53 -4.62
CA ARG A 159 0.16 -17.86 -5.49
C ARG A 159 1.28 -17.21 -4.67
N LEU A 160 0.95 -16.41 -3.66
CA LEU A 160 1.93 -15.74 -2.81
C LEU A 160 2.78 -16.74 -2.02
N ARG A 161 2.17 -17.82 -1.52
CA ARG A 161 2.90 -18.87 -0.80
C ARG A 161 3.91 -19.57 -1.70
N THR A 162 3.52 -19.95 -2.92
CA THR A 162 4.44 -20.55 -3.90
C THR A 162 5.54 -19.57 -4.35
N GLU A 163 5.23 -18.29 -4.51
CA GLU A 163 6.22 -17.28 -4.89
C GLU A 163 7.18 -16.87 -3.77
N ARG A 164 6.83 -17.10 -2.49
CA ARG A 164 7.71 -16.77 -1.34
C ARG A 164 8.48 -17.98 -0.81
N PHE A 165 7.84 -19.14 -0.76
CA PHE A 165 8.32 -20.33 -0.06
C PHE A 165 8.37 -21.58 -0.94
N GLY A 166 8.19 -21.44 -2.26
CA GLY A 166 8.33 -22.56 -3.18
C GLY A 166 9.78 -22.97 -3.34
N ASP A 167 10.03 -24.26 -3.54
CA ASP A 167 11.38 -24.83 -3.66
C ASP A 167 12.20 -24.15 -4.77
N ALA A 168 11.58 -23.93 -5.93
CA ALA A 168 12.20 -23.22 -7.04
C ALA A 168 12.55 -21.75 -6.75
N VAL A 169 11.91 -21.11 -5.77
CA VAL A 169 12.28 -19.76 -5.30
C VAL A 169 13.47 -19.85 -4.35
N GLN A 170 13.50 -20.87 -3.49
CA GLN A 170 14.62 -21.11 -2.60
C GLN A 170 15.91 -21.40 -3.38
N GLU A 171 15.82 -22.19 -4.46
CA GLU A 171 16.92 -22.43 -5.39
C GLU A 171 17.42 -21.14 -6.05
N ALA A 172 16.50 -20.31 -6.58
CA ALA A 172 16.86 -19.02 -7.16
C ALA A 172 17.53 -18.09 -6.13
N GLN A 173 17.04 -18.06 -4.88
CA GLN A 173 17.66 -17.29 -3.80
C GLN A 173 19.04 -17.82 -3.42
N ASN A 174 19.24 -19.14 -3.40
CA ASN A 174 20.53 -19.75 -3.12
C ASN A 174 21.55 -19.44 -4.24
N ALA A 175 21.13 -19.51 -5.50
CA ALA A 175 21.96 -19.11 -6.65
C ALA A 175 22.36 -17.63 -6.56
N ARG A 176 21.42 -16.74 -6.22
CA ARG A 176 21.73 -15.32 -5.97
C ARG A 176 22.75 -15.12 -4.85
N LYS A 177 22.63 -15.86 -3.74
CA LYS A 177 23.60 -15.82 -2.63
C LYS A 177 24.98 -16.33 -3.05
N ALA A 178 25.03 -17.32 -3.94
CA ALA A 178 26.25 -17.88 -4.50
C ALA A 178 26.85 -17.05 -5.66
N GLY A 179 26.18 -15.95 -6.07
CA GLY A 179 26.59 -15.14 -7.23
C GLY A 179 26.43 -15.85 -8.58
N GLN A 180 25.61 -16.91 -8.64
CA GLN A 180 25.37 -17.70 -9.84
C GLN A 180 24.11 -17.22 -10.58
N PHE A 181 24.16 -17.28 -11.92
CA PHE A 181 22.99 -17.00 -12.74
C PHE A 181 21.90 -18.06 -12.55
N HIS A 182 20.65 -17.63 -12.54
CA HIS A 182 19.49 -18.49 -12.49
C HIS A 182 18.38 -17.91 -13.38
N GLU A 183 17.73 -18.74 -14.19
CA GLU A 183 16.74 -18.27 -15.19
C GLU A 183 15.48 -17.66 -14.55
N ARG A 184 15.07 -18.17 -13.38
CA ARG A 184 13.87 -17.70 -12.70
C ARG A 184 14.09 -16.33 -12.02
N PRO A 185 13.24 -15.33 -12.26
CA PRO A 185 13.30 -14.07 -11.54
C PRO A 185 12.84 -14.22 -10.08
N ILE A 186 13.55 -13.57 -9.16
CA ILE A 186 13.16 -13.49 -7.75
C ILE A 186 12.19 -12.32 -7.58
N ARG A 187 11.00 -12.61 -7.07
CA ARG A 187 9.97 -11.61 -6.75
C ARG A 187 9.96 -11.34 -5.25
N ILE A 188 9.91 -10.06 -4.88
CA ILE A 188 9.85 -9.62 -3.48
C ILE A 188 8.55 -8.86 -3.29
N TRP A 189 7.80 -9.23 -2.26
CA TRP A 189 6.50 -8.65 -1.91
C TRP A 189 6.66 -7.89 -0.58
N PRO A 190 7.02 -6.59 -0.61
CA PRO A 190 7.25 -5.82 0.61
C PRO A 190 5.92 -5.49 1.32
N HIS A 191 6.00 -5.22 2.62
CA HIS A 191 4.88 -4.73 3.44
C HIS A 191 3.60 -5.59 3.44
N LEU A 192 3.71 -6.89 3.17
CA LEU A 192 2.59 -7.82 3.32
C LEU A 192 2.11 -7.85 4.77
N ALA A 193 0.80 -7.72 4.97
CA ALA A 193 0.16 -7.95 6.26
C ALA A 193 -0.49 -9.34 6.30
N GLU A 194 -0.49 -9.97 7.47
CA GLU A 194 -1.12 -11.25 7.71
C GLU A 194 -2.34 -11.07 8.63
N GLN A 195 -3.52 -11.38 8.11
CA GLN A 195 -4.77 -11.34 8.84
C GLN A 195 -5.19 -12.77 9.24
N ASN A 196 -5.34 -13.01 10.53
CA ASN A 196 -5.76 -14.32 11.06
C ASN A 196 -7.28 -14.38 11.27
N LEU A 197 -7.96 -15.27 10.55
CA LEU A 197 -9.39 -15.53 10.68
C LEU A 197 -9.67 -16.78 11.55
N GLY A 198 -10.51 -16.60 12.58
CA GLY A 198 -10.98 -17.69 13.45
C GLY A 198 -10.18 -17.91 14.73
N GLY A 199 -9.21 -17.03 15.04
CA GLY A 199 -8.45 -17.06 16.29
C GLY A 199 -7.81 -18.42 16.55
N THR A 200 -8.14 -19.05 17.68
CA THR A 200 -7.63 -20.38 18.06
C THR A 200 -8.29 -21.54 17.32
N LYS A 201 -9.40 -21.31 16.60
CA LYS A 201 -10.18 -22.37 15.92
C LYS A 201 -10.53 -21.97 14.47
N PRO A 202 -9.53 -21.91 13.56
CA PRO A 202 -9.75 -21.54 12.15
C PRO A 202 -10.70 -22.48 11.38
N GLN A 203 -10.88 -23.72 11.89
CA GLN A 203 -11.77 -24.75 11.34
C GLN A 203 -13.25 -24.38 11.35
N ASN A 204 -13.66 -23.47 12.23
CA ASN A 204 -15.06 -23.09 12.37
C ASN A 204 -15.52 -22.03 11.35
N ILE A 205 -14.58 -21.40 10.65
CA ILE A 205 -14.85 -20.41 9.61
C ILE A 205 -15.20 -21.11 8.31
N SER A 206 -14.24 -21.85 7.75
CA SER A 206 -14.40 -22.58 6.49
C SER A 206 -13.29 -23.61 6.26
N GLN A 207 -13.48 -24.45 5.24
CA GLN A 207 -12.53 -25.47 4.81
C GLN A 207 -11.25 -24.81 4.26
N LEU A 208 -11.36 -23.86 3.34
CA LEU A 208 -10.17 -23.23 2.72
C LEU A 208 -9.42 -22.36 3.74
N ASN A 209 -10.14 -21.79 4.71
CA ASN A 209 -9.49 -21.10 5.83
C ASN A 209 -8.64 -22.06 6.69
N SER A 210 -9.07 -23.31 6.83
CA SER A 210 -8.30 -24.34 7.56
C SER A 210 -7.03 -24.72 6.81
N GLU A 211 -7.09 -24.86 5.49
CA GLU A 211 -5.91 -25.13 4.64
C GLU A 211 -4.88 -23.99 4.74
N ARG A 212 -5.38 -22.75 4.81
CA ARG A 212 -4.59 -21.55 5.08
C ARG A 212 -4.12 -21.42 6.53
N ARG A 213 -4.53 -22.32 7.43
CA ARG A 213 -4.31 -22.24 8.89
C ARG A 213 -4.84 -20.94 9.52
N GLY A 214 -5.87 -20.35 8.91
CA GLY A 214 -6.43 -19.06 9.32
C GLY A 214 -5.73 -17.83 8.73
N SER A 215 -4.60 -18.00 8.05
CA SER A 215 -3.77 -16.91 7.55
C SER A 215 -4.28 -16.36 6.21
N ASN A 216 -4.47 -15.05 6.11
CA ASN A 216 -4.70 -14.36 4.86
C ASN A 216 -3.65 -13.28 4.64
N PHE A 217 -3.02 -13.28 3.46
CA PHE A 217 -2.09 -12.24 3.08
C PHE A 217 -2.84 -11.06 2.45
N LEU A 218 -2.59 -9.87 2.97
CA LEU A 218 -3.07 -8.61 2.44
C LEU A 218 -1.93 -7.90 1.72
N LEU A 219 -2.20 -7.43 0.50
CA LEU A 219 -1.27 -6.63 -0.28
C LEU A 219 -1.21 -5.19 0.28
N ALA A 220 -0.02 -4.61 0.25
CA ALA A 220 0.18 -3.24 0.69
C ALA A 220 -0.45 -2.25 -0.31
N SER A 221 -1.48 -1.55 0.12
CA SER A 221 -2.04 -0.37 -0.56
C SER A 221 -1.73 0.87 0.29
N LEU A 222 -0.45 1.15 0.43
CA LEU A 222 0.03 2.30 1.20
C LEU A 222 0.19 3.50 0.27
N PRO A 223 -0.18 4.72 0.70
CA PRO A 223 0.17 5.92 -0.04
C PRO A 223 1.71 6.01 -0.15
N PRO A 224 2.25 6.62 -1.22
CA PRO A 224 3.68 6.85 -1.32
C PRO A 224 4.14 7.69 -0.14
N GLN A 225 4.93 7.10 0.76
CA GLN A 225 5.59 7.84 1.83
C GLN A 225 6.91 8.35 1.27
N TRP A 226 6.98 9.65 1.00
CA TRP A 226 8.25 10.30 0.72
C TRP A 226 9.08 10.26 2.01
N ARG A 227 9.99 9.28 2.12
CA ARG A 227 10.93 9.23 3.23
C ARG A 227 12.01 10.27 2.98
N SER A 228 11.72 11.52 3.33
CA SER A 228 12.78 12.45 3.74
C SER A 228 13.59 11.70 4.79
N ARG A 229 14.89 11.44 4.52
CA ARG A 229 15.78 10.75 5.47
C ARG A 229 15.51 11.30 6.86
N ASP A 230 15.25 10.44 7.85
CA ASP A 230 14.93 10.82 9.25
C ASP A 230 15.61 12.15 9.57
N VAL A 231 14.84 13.24 9.54
CA VAL A 231 15.39 14.57 9.64
C VAL A 231 15.86 14.69 11.08
N VAL A 232 17.16 14.47 11.33
CA VAL A 232 17.69 14.49 12.69
C VAL A 232 17.94 15.94 13.11
N PRO A 233 17.56 16.36 14.32
CA PRO A 233 17.88 17.69 14.84
C PRO A 233 19.39 17.99 14.73
N LEU A 234 19.76 19.21 14.37
CA LEU A 234 21.16 19.66 14.23
C LEU A 234 21.80 19.96 15.59
N LEU A 235 21.83 18.98 16.48
CA LEU A 235 22.46 19.12 17.79
C LEU A 235 23.99 19.14 17.64
N GLN A 236 24.67 19.85 18.55
CA GLN A 236 26.13 19.96 18.64
C GLN A 236 26.82 20.48 17.36
N THR A 237 26.07 21.15 16.49
CA THR A 237 26.59 21.73 15.24
C THR A 237 26.62 23.26 15.36
N GLU A 238 27.73 23.89 14.97
CA GLU A 238 27.90 25.36 15.05
C GLU A 238 27.28 26.10 13.86
N THR A 239 26.99 25.38 12.77
CA THR A 239 26.27 25.92 11.62
C THR A 239 25.57 24.85 10.77
N LEU A 240 24.38 25.18 10.26
CA LEU A 240 23.59 24.38 9.33
C LEU A 240 24.33 24.12 8.01
N PHE A 241 25.24 25.02 7.60
CA PHE A 241 25.94 24.92 6.31
C PHE A 241 26.78 23.65 6.17
N HIS A 242 27.22 23.05 7.28
CA HIS A 242 27.91 21.77 7.26
C HIS A 242 27.04 20.62 6.75
N ARG A 243 25.74 20.61 7.11
CA ARG A 243 24.80 19.59 6.63
C ARG A 243 24.22 19.98 5.27
N PHE A 244 23.87 21.25 5.08
CA PHE A 244 23.38 21.77 3.80
C PHE A 244 24.37 21.50 2.66
N GLY A 245 25.65 21.88 2.81
CA GLY A 245 26.69 21.66 1.79
C GLY A 245 27.09 20.20 1.57
N ARG A 246 26.58 19.24 2.37
CA ARG A 246 26.79 17.80 2.16
C ARG A 246 25.71 17.16 1.30
N ARG A 247 24.59 17.85 1.04
CA ARG A 247 23.52 17.33 0.18
C ARG A 247 24.05 17.09 -1.25
N PRO A 248 23.75 15.93 -1.87
CA PRO A 248 24.20 15.62 -3.23
C PRO A 248 23.85 16.72 -4.25
N GLU A 249 22.62 17.24 -4.16
CA GLU A 249 22.04 18.25 -5.03
C GLU A 249 22.78 19.59 -4.88
N VAL A 250 22.96 20.05 -3.64
CA VAL A 250 23.72 21.26 -3.32
C VAL A 250 25.16 21.15 -3.82
N ARG A 251 25.82 19.99 -3.64
CA ARG A 251 27.17 19.77 -4.16
C ARG A 251 27.24 19.78 -5.68
N ARG A 252 26.22 19.27 -6.35
CA ARG A 252 26.10 19.30 -7.81
C ARG A 252 25.99 20.75 -8.28
N LEU A 253 25.04 21.52 -7.73
CA LEU A 253 24.79 22.91 -8.10
C LEU A 253 26.00 23.81 -7.85
N VAL A 254 26.61 23.72 -6.68
CA VAL A 254 27.83 24.48 -6.35
C VAL A 254 28.97 24.13 -7.32
N ARG A 255 29.08 22.87 -7.75
CA ARG A 255 30.11 22.46 -8.73
C ARG A 255 29.81 23.01 -10.12
N GLU A 256 28.55 22.96 -10.55
CA GLU A 256 28.10 23.49 -11.84
C GLU A 256 28.29 25.00 -11.90
N LEU A 257 27.81 25.73 -10.90
CA LEU A 257 28.00 27.19 -10.77
C LEU A 257 29.48 27.56 -10.77
N ARG A 258 30.31 26.83 -10.02
CA ARG A 258 31.77 27.05 -10.01
C ARG A 258 32.40 26.80 -11.37
N SER A 259 32.06 25.69 -12.02
CA SER A 259 32.58 25.35 -13.35
C SER A 259 32.16 26.40 -14.38
N PHE A 260 30.91 26.85 -14.32
CA PHE A 260 30.36 27.87 -15.20
C PHE A 260 31.04 29.22 -15.02
N LEU A 261 31.30 29.65 -13.78
CA LEU A 261 32.01 30.90 -13.53
C LEU A 261 33.49 30.82 -13.90
N ALA A 262 34.12 29.64 -13.71
CA ALA A 262 35.54 29.44 -14.01
C ALA A 262 35.87 29.48 -15.52
N THR A 263 34.91 29.22 -16.40
CA THR A 263 35.10 29.36 -17.87
C THR A 263 35.16 30.81 -18.36
N GLN A 264 34.99 31.79 -17.46
CA GLN A 264 34.93 33.22 -17.78
C GLN A 264 33.96 33.53 -18.92
N PRO A 265 32.66 33.21 -18.74
CA PRO A 265 31.66 33.37 -19.79
C PRO A 265 31.51 34.84 -20.22
N PRO A 266 31.12 35.10 -21.48
CA PRO A 266 30.97 36.45 -21.99
C PRO A 266 29.87 37.20 -21.22
N ARG A 267 30.01 38.52 -21.09
CA ARG A 267 29.03 39.37 -20.40
C ARG A 267 27.78 39.62 -21.26
N ASN A 268 27.00 38.58 -21.53
CA ASN A 268 25.73 38.63 -22.25
C ASN A 268 24.55 38.31 -21.32
N LYS A 269 23.31 38.45 -21.83
CA LYS A 269 22.10 38.16 -21.05
C LYS A 269 22.02 36.68 -20.66
N GLU A 270 22.25 35.79 -21.61
CA GLU A 270 22.22 34.33 -21.41
C GLU A 270 23.13 33.87 -20.27
N THR A 271 24.33 34.45 -20.14
CA THR A 271 25.26 34.14 -19.06
C THR A 271 24.74 34.56 -17.69
N ARG A 272 24.02 35.69 -17.62
CA ARG A 272 23.38 36.11 -16.37
C ARG A 272 22.21 35.19 -16.04
N ASP A 273 21.34 34.93 -17.02
CA ASP A 273 20.18 34.06 -16.86
C ASP A 273 20.62 32.66 -16.36
N THR A 274 21.65 32.03 -16.96
CA THR A 274 22.17 30.73 -16.50
C THR A 274 22.77 30.76 -15.09
N ARG A 275 23.44 31.85 -14.71
CA ARG A 275 23.97 32.01 -13.35
C ARG A 275 22.84 32.17 -12.35
N ASP A 276 21.84 32.98 -12.70
CA ASP A 276 20.69 33.29 -11.85
C ASP A 276 19.84 32.01 -11.68
N ASP A 277 19.57 31.25 -12.75
CA ASP A 277 18.90 29.94 -12.68
C ASP A 277 19.61 28.97 -11.72
N LEU A 278 20.95 28.89 -11.76
CA LEU A 278 21.73 28.03 -10.87
C LEU A 278 21.74 28.53 -9.41
N ALA A 279 21.69 29.85 -9.21
CA ALA A 279 21.61 30.46 -7.88
C ALA A 279 20.21 30.28 -7.27
N ASP A 280 19.17 30.40 -8.08
CA ASP A 280 17.77 30.20 -7.71
C ASP A 280 17.52 28.72 -7.35
N GLU A 281 18.00 27.77 -8.16
CA GLU A 281 17.90 26.34 -7.81
C GLU A 281 18.63 26.03 -6.50
N LEU A 282 19.73 26.73 -6.19
CA LEU A 282 20.45 26.59 -4.92
C LEU A 282 19.67 27.20 -3.75
N ASN A 283 19.00 28.32 -3.96
CA ASN A 283 18.10 28.95 -2.98
C ASN A 283 16.89 28.06 -2.69
N ASP A 284 16.30 27.43 -3.71
CA ASP A 284 15.20 26.46 -3.55
C ASP A 284 15.63 25.28 -2.68
N GLN A 285 16.83 24.73 -2.90
CA GLN A 285 17.38 23.67 -2.05
C GLN A 285 17.58 24.15 -0.60
N PHE A 286 17.89 25.43 -0.39
CA PHE A 286 18.04 26.03 0.94
C PHE A 286 16.68 26.19 1.65
N LEU A 287 15.63 26.60 0.94
CA LEU A 287 14.27 26.67 1.45
C LEU A 287 13.73 25.27 1.76
N LEU A 288 13.91 24.31 0.84
CA LEU A 288 13.53 22.91 1.06
C LEU A 288 14.24 22.29 2.28
N PHE A 289 15.52 22.63 2.47
CA PHE A 289 16.26 22.22 3.67
C PHE A 289 15.58 22.69 4.96
N SER A 290 15.07 23.92 4.97
CA SER A 290 14.35 24.46 6.12
C SER A 290 12.98 23.81 6.32
N ALA A 291 12.24 23.56 5.24
CA ALA A 291 10.94 22.91 5.28
C ALA A 291 11.04 21.51 5.90
N GLU A 292 12.03 20.72 5.46
CA GLU A 292 12.33 19.41 6.05
C GLU A 292 12.66 19.51 7.56
N MET A 293 13.47 20.49 7.97
CA MET A 293 13.84 20.67 9.39
C MET A 293 12.66 21.14 10.25
N ARG A 294 11.69 21.86 9.67
CA ARG A 294 10.47 22.29 10.34
C ARG A 294 9.43 21.16 10.52
N GLU A 295 9.65 19.99 9.93
CA GLU A 295 8.88 18.77 10.26
C GLU A 295 9.19 18.21 11.66
N LEU A 296 10.33 18.61 12.24
CA LEU A 296 10.70 18.24 13.61
C LEU A 296 9.72 18.83 14.64
N PRO A 297 9.63 18.24 15.85
CA PRO A 297 8.83 18.80 16.92
C PRO A 297 9.18 20.28 17.16
N PRO A 298 8.18 21.17 17.31
CA PRO A 298 8.43 22.60 17.52
C PRO A 298 9.24 22.82 18.81
N GLY A 299 10.21 23.74 18.77
CA GLY A 299 11.09 24.03 19.89
C GLY A 299 12.26 23.05 20.04
N TRP A 300 12.55 22.23 19.02
CA TRP A 300 13.70 21.31 19.05
C TRP A 300 15.04 22.04 19.19
N SER A 301 15.10 23.32 18.80
CA SER A 301 16.31 24.14 18.88
C SER A 301 16.54 24.80 20.25
N ASP A 302 15.58 24.69 21.19
CA ASP A 302 15.67 25.30 22.53
C ASP A 302 16.39 24.42 23.57
N VAL A 303 16.95 23.30 23.14
CA VAL A 303 17.71 22.38 23.99
C VAL A 303 19.17 22.85 24.17
N PRO A 304 19.81 22.65 25.33
CA PRO A 304 21.20 23.04 25.59
C PRO A 304 22.23 22.43 24.61
N GLU A 305 21.87 21.33 23.96
CA GLU A 305 22.68 20.65 22.97
C GLU A 305 22.71 21.38 21.61
N CYS A 306 21.79 22.30 21.35
CA CYS A 306 21.78 23.10 20.14
C CYS A 306 22.81 24.24 20.22
N ARG A 307 23.80 24.23 19.33
CA ARG A 307 24.86 25.26 19.24
C ARG A 307 24.68 26.19 18.05
N LEU A 308 23.52 26.13 17.38
CA LEU A 308 23.24 26.96 16.23
C LEU A 308 23.03 28.42 16.66
N PRO A 309 23.50 29.39 15.87
CA PRO A 309 23.20 30.80 16.09
C PRO A 309 21.68 31.05 16.00
N ASP A 310 21.22 32.11 16.68
CA ASP A 310 19.81 32.46 16.74
C ASP A 310 19.18 32.67 15.34
N CYS A 311 19.94 33.20 14.38
CA CYS A 311 19.44 33.39 13.01
C CYS A 311 19.19 32.07 12.26
N GLU A 312 20.00 31.04 12.52
CA GLU A 312 19.85 29.71 11.94
C GLU A 312 18.73 28.94 12.66
N ARG A 313 18.56 29.13 13.97
CA ARG A 313 17.44 28.58 14.76
C ARG A 313 16.10 29.14 14.27
N ALA A 314 16.03 30.46 14.05
CA ALA A 314 14.84 31.14 13.52
C ALA A 314 14.41 30.60 12.14
N PHE A 315 15.38 30.20 11.32
CA PHE A 315 15.12 29.63 10.01
C PHE A 315 14.58 28.19 10.10
N LEU A 316 15.18 27.33 10.93
CA LEU A 316 14.95 25.89 10.92
C LEU A 316 13.90 25.38 11.92
N ASP A 317 13.61 26.13 12.98
CA ASP A 317 12.60 25.77 13.99
C ASP A 317 11.28 26.53 13.74
N ARG A 318 10.15 25.85 13.97
CA ARG A 318 8.82 26.45 13.81
C ARG A 318 8.44 27.38 14.97
N SER A 319 8.98 27.13 16.16
CA SER A 319 8.69 27.94 17.36
C SER A 319 9.96 28.13 18.21
N PRO A 320 10.97 28.83 17.70
CA PRO A 320 12.18 29.12 18.47
C PRO A 320 11.86 30.06 19.65
N GLY A 321 12.42 29.78 20.83
CA GLY A 321 12.16 30.56 22.04
C GLY A 321 12.68 32.01 22.03
N CYS A 322 13.56 32.38 21.09
CA CYS A 322 14.08 33.74 20.93
C CYS A 322 14.22 34.09 19.45
N LEU A 323 13.45 35.08 18.99
CA LEU A 323 13.52 35.64 17.64
C LEU A 323 14.12 37.05 17.71
N ARG A 324 15.22 37.29 16.98
CA ARG A 324 15.71 38.66 16.73
C ARG A 324 15.05 39.18 15.46
N ASN A 325 14.64 40.45 15.43
CA ASN A 325 13.90 41.03 14.30
C ASN A 325 14.65 41.01 12.95
N ASP A 326 15.98 40.91 12.94
CA ASP A 326 16.80 40.99 11.71
C ASP A 326 17.48 39.65 11.32
N TRP A 327 16.93 38.51 11.77
CA TRP A 327 17.56 37.20 11.57
C TRP A 327 17.77 36.84 10.09
N GLN A 328 16.87 37.27 9.20
CA GLN A 328 16.94 37.03 7.75
C GLN A 328 18.19 37.67 7.13
N HIS A 329 18.50 38.92 7.53
CA HIS A 329 19.69 39.63 7.05
C HIS A 329 21.00 39.00 7.52
N GLU A 330 21.03 38.52 8.76
CA GLU A 330 22.19 37.81 9.30
C GLU A 330 22.38 36.46 8.60
N LEU A 331 21.29 35.70 8.42
CA LEU A 331 21.29 34.42 7.73
C LEU A 331 21.77 34.55 6.28
N ALA A 332 21.25 35.53 5.54
CA ALA A 332 21.67 35.79 4.17
C ALA A 332 23.13 36.22 4.06
N GLY A 333 23.63 37.01 5.03
CA GLY A 333 25.05 37.33 5.12
C GLY A 333 25.93 36.09 5.34
N ARG A 334 25.49 35.15 6.19
CA ARG A 334 26.19 33.88 6.43
C ARG A 334 26.14 32.94 5.23
N TYR A 335 24.99 32.86 4.55
CA TYR A 335 24.84 32.09 3.31
C TYR A 335 25.76 32.61 2.21
N ALA A 336 25.81 33.93 2.00
CA ALA A 336 26.69 34.55 1.03
C ALA A 336 28.18 34.28 1.33
N ASN A 337 28.58 34.34 2.61
CA ASN A 337 29.93 33.96 3.04
C ASN A 337 30.24 32.49 2.75
N TRP A 338 29.30 31.59 3.05
CA TRP A 338 29.44 30.17 2.76
C TRP A 338 29.57 29.91 1.25
N LEU A 339 28.72 30.52 0.43
CA LEU A 339 28.74 30.34 -1.02
C LEU A 339 30.04 30.89 -1.63
N ASN A 340 30.49 32.08 -1.20
CA ASN A 340 31.78 32.63 -1.60
C ASN A 340 32.94 31.70 -1.25
N ALA A 341 32.94 31.11 -0.05
CA ALA A 341 33.97 30.14 0.35
C ALA A 341 33.92 28.85 -0.50
N GLN A 342 32.72 28.40 -0.89
CA GLN A 342 32.59 27.24 -1.78
C GLN A 342 33.07 27.53 -3.20
N LEU A 343 32.76 28.71 -3.76
CA LEU A 343 33.14 29.08 -5.12
C LEU A 343 34.62 29.49 -5.21
N GLY A 344 35.14 30.19 -4.20
CA GLY A 344 36.53 30.62 -4.07
C GLY A 344 37.51 29.52 -3.65
N ALA A 345 37.05 28.27 -3.52
CA ALA A 345 37.92 27.12 -3.26
C ALA A 345 38.86 26.76 -4.44
N SER A 346 38.72 27.44 -5.58
CA SER A 346 39.62 27.33 -6.73
C SER A 346 40.31 28.67 -6.98
N ASP A 347 41.63 28.66 -7.18
CA ASP A 347 42.44 29.86 -7.45
C ASP A 347 42.00 30.67 -8.69
N ALA A 348 41.13 30.09 -9.53
CA ALA A 348 40.59 30.72 -10.72
C ALA A 348 39.52 31.80 -10.44
N LEU A 349 38.89 31.79 -9.25
CA LEU A 349 37.78 32.68 -8.90
C LEU A 349 38.12 33.53 -7.68
N LYS A 350 38.15 34.86 -7.87
CA LYS A 350 38.29 35.82 -6.76
C LYS A 350 36.90 36.27 -6.35
N MET A 351 36.41 35.77 -5.22
CA MET A 351 35.15 36.20 -4.61
C MET A 351 35.46 37.29 -3.57
N GLY A 352 34.73 38.41 -3.64
CA GLY A 352 34.87 39.54 -2.72
C GLY A 352 33.52 40.12 -2.29
N ASP A 353 33.54 41.40 -1.90
CA ASP A 353 32.38 42.08 -1.32
C ASP A 353 31.23 42.27 -2.32
N ALA A 354 31.54 42.38 -3.62
CA ALA A 354 30.54 42.54 -4.66
C ALA A 354 29.72 41.26 -4.85
N GLU A 355 30.38 40.10 -4.88
CA GLU A 355 29.73 38.80 -4.97
C GLU A 355 28.97 38.48 -3.68
N HIS A 356 29.54 38.83 -2.51
CA HIS A 356 28.83 38.72 -1.24
C HIS A 356 27.51 39.48 -1.24
N ALA A 357 27.53 40.75 -1.64
CA ALA A 357 26.35 41.59 -1.70
C ALA A 357 25.29 41.05 -2.65
N HIS A 358 25.72 40.46 -3.78
CA HIS A 358 24.81 39.84 -4.75
C HIS A 358 24.10 38.62 -4.15
N TRP A 359 24.83 37.61 -3.68
CA TRP A 359 24.22 36.39 -3.12
C TRP A 359 23.38 36.67 -1.88
N ARG A 360 23.78 37.66 -1.09
CA ARG A 360 22.99 38.11 0.07
C ARG A 360 21.66 38.70 -0.36
N ARG A 361 21.63 39.53 -1.41
CA ARG A 361 20.39 40.12 -1.91
C ARG A 361 19.48 39.03 -2.50
N ASP A 362 20.04 38.15 -3.32
CA ASP A 362 19.26 37.13 -4.01
C ASP A 362 18.59 36.18 -2.99
N LEU A 363 19.28 35.76 -1.91
CA LEU A 363 18.63 34.96 -0.87
C LEU A 363 17.58 35.78 -0.08
N LEU A 364 17.80 37.07 0.16
CA LEU A 364 16.80 37.90 0.86
C LEU A 364 15.51 38.01 0.06
N GLU A 365 15.60 38.16 -1.26
CA GLU A 365 14.44 38.15 -2.16
C GLU A 365 13.72 36.79 -2.08
N ALA A 366 14.45 35.67 -2.21
CA ALA A 366 13.87 34.34 -2.09
C ALA A 366 13.20 34.06 -0.72
N LEU A 367 13.78 34.54 0.39
CA LEU A 367 13.19 34.40 1.73
C LEU A 367 11.90 35.23 1.87
N ALA A 368 11.86 36.43 1.29
CA ALA A 368 10.69 37.30 1.33
C ALA A 368 9.53 36.73 0.49
N ASP A 369 9.83 36.19 -0.70
CA ASP A 369 8.85 35.54 -1.56
C ASP A 369 8.25 34.31 -0.86
N HIS A 370 9.10 33.48 -0.25
CA HIS A 370 8.65 32.30 0.51
C HIS A 370 7.77 32.67 1.72
N GLU A 371 8.08 33.76 2.43
CA GLU A 371 7.26 34.26 3.53
C GLU A 371 5.88 34.74 3.05
N GLN A 372 5.80 35.40 1.89
CA GLN A 372 4.53 35.78 1.27
C GLN A 372 3.69 34.57 0.88
N GLU A 373 4.30 33.55 0.27
CA GLU A 373 3.60 32.31 -0.11
C GLU A 373 2.99 31.60 1.10
N LEU A 374 3.74 31.50 2.22
CA LEU A 374 3.24 30.88 3.45
C LEU A 374 2.07 31.65 4.05
N ASN A 375 2.09 32.99 4.00
CA ASN A 375 1.00 33.83 4.52
C ASN A 375 -0.27 33.81 3.66
N HIS A 376 -0.18 33.39 2.40
CA HIS A 376 -1.32 33.28 1.48
C HIS A 376 -1.89 31.86 1.36
N ALA A 377 -1.19 30.86 1.92
CA ALA A 377 -1.62 29.46 1.92
C ALA A 377 -2.51 29.08 3.12
N ASP A 378 -2.51 29.91 4.18
CA ASP A 378 -3.47 29.87 5.30
C ASP A 378 -4.71 30.72 4.99
#